data_AF-A0A7S1H1C0-F1
#
_entry.id   AF-A0A7S1H1C0-F1
#
_cell.length_a   1.000
_cell.length_b   1.000
_cell.length_c   1.000
_cell.angle_alpha   90.00
_cell.angle_beta   90.00
_cell.angle_gamma   90.00
#
_symmetry.space_group_name_H-M   'P 1'
#
loop_
_entity.id
_entity.type
_entity.pdbx_description
1 polymer ?
#
loop_
_entity_poly.entity_id
_entity_poly.type
_entity_poly.pdbx_seq_one_letter_code
_entity_poly.pdbx_strand_id
1 'polypeptide(L)'
;GDGARFLVYAHSNCAAHREGAFDMLVRLAKERGWDEPVAAGRCKGSLLNVTTTREDLVLRGGKAMRWNNTVALRPFRFVLAMENSNVSGYVSEKIANAFMAGAIPIYHGSRDVFKVFNRRAFVFWDHDKPEEALSLITKLQEDEAAYREMASQPILAKGQQTLADYFSLSDDVGGGLLKKKIRDTLRVRAGVT
;
A
#
# COMPACT_ATOMS: atom_id res chain seq x y z
N GLY A 1 -1.63 11.26 -10.80
CA GLY A 1 -2.31 12.20 -9.90
C GLY A 1 -1.20 12.95 -9.21
N ASP A 2 -1.18 14.26 -9.33
CA ASP A 2 -0.08 15.10 -8.82
C ASP A 2 -0.34 15.38 -7.35
N GLY A 3 -0.39 14.33 -6.52
CA GLY A 3 -0.65 14.44 -5.09
C GLY A 3 0.23 15.53 -4.49
N ALA A 4 -0.37 16.55 -3.88
CA ALA A 4 0.36 17.69 -3.37
C ALA A 4 0.96 17.41 -1.98
N ARG A 5 0.37 16.47 -1.24
CA ARG A 5 0.74 16.15 0.15
C ARG A 5 1.69 14.96 0.20
N PHE A 6 2.57 14.93 1.19
CA PHE A 6 3.59 13.89 1.30
C PHE A 6 3.01 12.47 1.44
N LEU A 7 2.42 12.12 2.60
CA LEU A 7 2.06 10.73 2.90
C LEU A 7 0.80 10.61 3.75
N VAL A 8 0.04 9.53 3.54
CA VAL A 8 -1.09 9.15 4.40
C VAL A 8 -0.95 7.75 5.00
N TYR A 9 -1.34 7.62 6.27
CA TYR A 9 -1.41 6.40 7.06
C TYR A 9 -2.86 6.14 7.54
N ALA A 10 -3.57 5.26 6.85
CA ALA A 10 -5.02 5.06 7.02
C ALA A 10 -5.41 3.78 7.79
N HIS A 11 -4.53 3.26 8.66
CA HIS A 11 -4.78 2.00 9.36
C HIS A 11 -5.64 2.16 10.62
N SER A 12 -6.49 1.16 10.86
CA SER A 12 -7.35 1.08 12.05
C SER A 12 -7.02 -0.08 13.00
N ASN A 13 -6.10 -0.96 12.59
CA ASN A 13 -5.54 -2.02 13.43
C ASN A 13 -4.05 -1.71 13.62
N CYS A 14 -3.69 -1.27 14.82
CA CYS A 14 -2.37 -0.75 15.12
C CYS A 14 -1.45 -1.90 15.45
N ALA A 15 -0.28 -1.92 14.81
CA ALA A 15 0.72 -2.95 15.00
C ALA A 15 2.08 -2.27 15.12
N ALA A 16 2.93 -2.72 16.04
CA ALA A 16 4.18 -2.05 16.39
C ALA A 16 5.06 -1.77 15.16
N HIS A 17 5.13 -2.71 14.22
CA HIS A 17 5.90 -2.54 12.99
C HIS A 17 5.35 -1.45 12.07
N ARG A 18 4.02 -1.27 12.01
CA ARG A 18 3.39 -0.19 11.24
C ARG A 18 3.56 1.18 11.90
N GLU A 19 3.35 1.25 13.21
CA GLU A 19 3.55 2.49 13.97
C GLU A 19 5.01 2.95 13.86
N GLY A 20 5.96 2.01 14.01
CA GLY A 20 7.38 2.30 13.89
C GLY A 20 7.77 2.82 12.50
N ALA A 21 7.27 2.21 11.42
CA ALA A 21 7.50 2.70 10.06
C ALA A 21 6.92 4.11 9.85
N PHE A 22 5.71 4.37 10.35
CA PHE A 22 5.09 5.68 10.29
C PHE A 22 5.91 6.73 11.08
N ASP A 23 6.35 6.39 12.29
CA ASP A 23 7.18 7.26 13.13
C ASP A 23 8.52 7.62 12.46
N MET A 24 9.14 6.67 11.75
CA MET A 24 10.35 6.92 10.97
C MET A 24 10.10 7.91 9.82
N LEU A 25 8.96 7.81 9.15
CA LEU A 25 8.58 8.72 8.06
C LEU A 25 8.21 10.11 8.57
N VAL A 26 7.60 10.22 9.76
CA VAL A 26 7.36 11.50 10.43
C VAL A 26 8.67 12.20 10.78
N ARG A 27 9.65 11.46 11.33
CA ARG A 27 10.99 12.01 11.62
C ARG A 27 11.69 12.48 10.34
N LEU A 28 11.67 11.65 9.29
CA LEU A 28 12.26 12.00 8.00
C LEU A 28 11.64 13.28 7.42
N ALA A 29 10.31 13.39 7.42
CA ALA A 29 9.61 14.58 6.93
C ALA A 29 10.02 15.83 7.71
N LYS A 30 10.10 15.73 9.04
CA LYS A 30 10.51 16.84 9.91
C LYS A 30 11.96 17.26 9.66
N GLU A 31 12.88 16.31 9.54
CA GLU A 31 14.30 16.55 9.26
C GLU A 31 14.52 17.23 7.90
N ARG A 32 13.67 16.91 6.93
CA ARG A 32 13.74 17.44 5.55
C ARG A 32 12.87 18.67 5.31
N GLY A 33 12.04 19.07 6.27
CA GLY A 33 11.13 20.21 6.14
C GLY A 33 9.98 19.99 5.15
N TRP A 34 9.51 18.74 5.00
CA TRP A 34 8.36 18.41 4.15
C TRP A 34 7.03 18.52 4.90
N ASP A 35 5.92 18.46 4.16
CA ASP A 35 4.58 18.29 4.71
C ASP A 35 4.53 17.11 5.70
N GLU A 36 3.87 17.33 6.83
CA GLU A 36 3.70 16.32 7.87
C GLU A 36 2.87 15.12 7.35
N PRO A 37 3.33 13.87 7.57
CA PRO A 37 2.52 12.69 7.25
C PRO A 37 1.18 12.68 7.99
N VAL A 38 0.11 12.32 7.28
CA VAL A 38 -1.24 12.32 7.84
C VAL A 38 -1.61 10.95 8.36
N ALA A 39 -1.73 10.83 9.67
CA ALA A 39 -2.40 9.69 10.29
C ALA A 39 -3.91 9.87 10.19
N ALA A 40 -4.56 9.02 9.43
CA ALA A 40 -5.91 9.24 8.95
C ALA A 40 -6.88 8.12 9.43
N GLY A 41 -6.33 6.98 9.85
CA GLY A 41 -7.07 5.92 10.54
C GLY A 41 -7.15 6.12 12.06
N ARG A 42 -7.42 5.03 12.79
CA ARG A 42 -7.34 5.03 14.27
C ARG A 42 -5.90 5.05 14.78
N CYS A 43 -4.99 4.56 13.98
CA CYS A 43 -3.57 4.47 14.30
C CYS A 43 -2.84 5.77 13.93
N LYS A 44 -1.86 6.17 14.74
CA LYS A 44 -1.30 7.53 14.70
C LYS A 44 0.22 7.60 14.83
N GLY A 45 0.89 6.47 14.93
CA GLY A 45 2.26 6.42 15.41
C GLY A 45 2.35 6.58 16.92
N SER A 46 3.56 6.49 17.42
CA SER A 46 3.89 6.67 18.84
C SER A 46 4.31 8.10 19.15
N LEU A 47 4.55 8.92 18.12
CA LEU A 47 4.99 10.31 18.27
C LEU A 47 3.79 11.20 18.63
N LEU A 48 3.84 11.79 19.83
CA LEU A 48 2.75 12.58 20.42
C LEU A 48 2.40 13.89 19.67
N ASN A 49 3.21 14.29 18.69
CA ASN A 49 3.11 15.61 18.06
C ASN A 49 2.61 15.59 16.61
N VAL A 50 2.08 14.47 16.10
CA VAL A 50 1.51 14.45 14.74
C VAL A 50 0.24 15.29 14.72
N THR A 51 0.34 16.51 14.20
CA THR A 51 -0.76 17.47 14.15
C THR A 51 -1.80 16.98 13.15
N THR A 52 -3.05 16.88 13.57
CA THR A 52 -4.15 16.51 12.67
C THR A 52 -4.95 17.77 12.38
N THR A 53 -4.92 18.25 11.12
CA THR A 53 -5.71 19.44 10.76
C THR A 53 -7.21 19.14 10.74
N ARG A 54 -8.05 20.18 10.62
CA ARG A 54 -9.50 19.98 10.43
C ARG A 54 -9.81 19.28 9.11
N GLU A 55 -9.03 19.51 8.04
CA GLU A 55 -9.15 18.72 6.81
C GLU A 55 -8.77 17.25 7.03
N ASP A 56 -7.75 16.99 7.83
CA ASP A 56 -7.35 15.63 8.20
C ASP A 56 -8.37 14.93 9.10
N LEU A 57 -9.18 15.68 9.85
CA LEU A 57 -10.30 15.15 10.62
C LEU A 57 -11.48 14.76 9.73
N VAL A 58 -11.69 15.40 8.57
CA VAL A 58 -12.68 14.94 7.57
C VAL A 58 -12.28 13.57 7.02
N LEU A 59 -10.98 13.37 6.90
CA LEU A 59 -10.34 12.10 6.59
C LEU A 59 -10.52 11.11 7.77
N ARG A 60 -10.34 11.52 9.04
CA ARG A 60 -10.48 10.61 10.19
C ARG A 60 -11.93 10.19 10.51
N GLY A 61 -12.17 8.88 10.53
CA GLY A 61 -13.26 8.28 11.32
C GLY A 61 -14.68 8.29 10.71
N GLY A 62 -14.89 8.85 9.52
CA GLY A 62 -16.15 8.73 8.78
C GLY A 62 -16.20 7.50 7.85
N LYS A 63 -17.39 7.21 7.27
CA LYS A 63 -17.51 6.28 6.11
C LYS A 63 -16.56 6.67 4.95
N ALA A 64 -16.09 7.91 4.94
CA ALA A 64 -15.13 8.50 4.02
C ALA A 64 -13.71 7.94 4.13
N MET A 65 -13.31 7.28 5.22
CA MET A 65 -12.00 6.63 5.25
C MET A 65 -12.07 5.16 5.64
N ARG A 66 -12.31 4.39 4.59
CA ARG A 66 -12.04 2.96 4.54
C ARG A 66 -10.97 2.77 3.48
N TRP A 67 -10.20 1.70 3.56
CA TRP A 67 -9.24 1.35 2.49
C TRP A 67 -9.89 1.38 1.10
N ASN A 68 -11.17 1.04 1.02
CA ASN A 68 -11.95 1.05 -0.22
C ASN A 68 -12.37 2.45 -0.71
N ASN A 69 -12.15 3.52 0.07
CA ASN A 69 -12.38 4.89 -0.41
C ASN A 69 -11.07 5.48 -0.95
N THR A 70 -10.76 5.14 -2.19
CA THR A 70 -9.55 5.62 -2.88
C THR A 70 -9.54 7.14 -3.08
N VAL A 71 -10.71 7.81 -3.09
CA VAL A 71 -10.82 9.27 -3.24
C VAL A 71 -10.08 10.01 -2.12
N ALA A 72 -10.16 9.50 -0.89
CA ALA A 72 -9.50 10.06 0.28
C ALA A 72 -7.96 9.99 0.21
N LEU A 73 -7.43 9.07 -0.61
CA LEU A 73 -5.99 8.83 -0.77
C LEU A 73 -5.38 9.65 -1.93
N ARG A 74 -6.20 10.12 -2.88
CA ARG A 74 -5.76 10.86 -4.09
C ARG A 74 -4.90 12.10 -3.82
N PRO A 75 -5.08 12.87 -2.72
CA PRO A 75 -4.26 14.06 -2.47
C PRO A 75 -2.79 13.77 -2.13
N PHE A 76 -2.43 12.51 -1.85
CA PHE A 76 -1.12 12.14 -1.33
C PHE A 76 -0.21 11.52 -2.40
N ARG A 77 1.08 11.84 -2.35
CA ARG A 77 2.12 11.21 -3.17
C ARG A 77 2.34 9.77 -2.77
N PHE A 78 2.33 9.51 -1.47
CA PHE A 78 2.54 8.18 -0.91
C PHE A 78 1.39 7.71 -0.03
N VAL A 79 1.11 6.42 -0.09
CA VAL A 79 0.20 5.74 0.83
C VAL A 79 0.97 4.64 1.55
N LEU A 80 1.00 4.69 2.88
CA LEU A 80 1.60 3.62 3.68
C LEU A 80 0.67 2.40 3.66
N ALA A 81 0.98 1.40 2.83
CA ALA A 81 0.14 0.26 2.51
C ALA A 81 0.70 -1.05 3.12
N MET A 82 0.83 -1.09 4.44
CA MET A 82 1.45 -2.22 5.15
C MET A 82 0.44 -3.29 5.59
N GLU A 83 0.80 -4.56 5.45
CA GLU A 83 0.05 -5.69 6.01
C GLU A 83 0.20 -5.80 7.53
N ASN A 84 -0.74 -6.49 8.15
CA ASN A 84 -0.80 -6.67 9.62
C ASN A 84 0.13 -7.78 10.08
N SER A 85 0.45 -8.69 9.18
CA SER A 85 1.41 -9.76 9.36
C SER A 85 2.14 -10.02 8.05
N ASN A 86 3.39 -10.46 8.15
CA ASN A 86 4.17 -10.91 7.01
C ASN A 86 3.99 -12.43 6.86
N VAL A 87 3.02 -12.84 6.06
CA VAL A 87 2.68 -14.24 5.80
C VAL A 87 2.76 -14.49 4.29
N SER A 88 3.46 -15.55 3.86
CA SER A 88 3.52 -15.89 2.42
C SER A 88 2.10 -16.06 1.84
N GLY A 89 1.91 -15.52 0.64
CA GLY A 89 0.64 -15.46 -0.06
C GLY A 89 -0.34 -14.40 0.44
N TYR A 90 -0.05 -13.71 1.55
CA TYR A 90 -0.92 -12.67 2.10
C TYR A 90 -0.58 -11.29 1.52
N VAL A 91 -1.32 -10.91 0.47
CA VAL A 91 -1.33 -9.57 -0.13
C VAL A 91 -2.78 -9.13 -0.21
N SER A 92 -3.12 -8.01 0.42
CA SER A 92 -4.49 -7.53 0.53
C SER A 92 -4.77 -6.36 -0.43
N GLU A 93 -6.00 -5.85 -0.43
CA GLU A 93 -6.46 -4.70 -1.19
C GLU A 93 -5.67 -3.40 -0.95
N LYS A 94 -4.89 -3.28 0.14
CA LYS A 94 -4.25 -2.02 0.54
C LYS A 94 -3.34 -1.43 -0.55
N ILE A 95 -2.47 -2.27 -1.13
CA ILE A 95 -1.57 -1.85 -2.20
C ILE A 95 -2.32 -1.49 -3.48
N ALA A 96 -3.37 -2.26 -3.82
CA ALA A 96 -4.21 -1.98 -4.97
C ALA A 96 -4.98 -0.65 -4.82
N ASN A 97 -5.49 -0.37 -3.62
CA ASN A 97 -6.20 0.88 -3.33
C ASN A 97 -5.28 2.11 -3.41
N ALA A 98 -4.01 1.98 -2.99
CA ALA A 98 -3.00 3.02 -3.17
C ALA A 98 -2.76 3.31 -4.66
N PHE A 99 -2.57 2.27 -5.48
CA PHE A 99 -2.46 2.42 -6.93
C PHE A 99 -3.71 3.05 -7.57
N MET A 100 -4.90 2.62 -7.18
CA MET A 100 -6.17 3.17 -7.67
C MET A 100 -6.37 4.65 -7.29
N ALA A 101 -5.73 5.11 -6.21
CA ALA A 101 -5.72 6.52 -5.84
C ALA A 101 -4.71 7.34 -6.67
N GLY A 102 -3.85 6.69 -7.45
CA GLY A 102 -2.77 7.32 -8.21
C GLY A 102 -1.57 7.72 -7.35
N ALA A 103 -1.45 7.14 -6.15
CA ALA A 103 -0.33 7.34 -5.23
C ALA A 103 0.67 6.17 -5.32
N ILE A 104 1.93 6.43 -4.99
CA ILE A 104 2.95 5.38 -4.89
C ILE A 104 2.77 4.63 -3.56
N PRO A 105 2.52 3.30 -3.57
CA PRO A 105 2.41 2.55 -2.33
C PRO A 105 3.79 2.42 -1.65
N ILE A 106 3.81 2.54 -0.33
CA ILE A 106 4.90 2.06 0.52
C ILE A 106 4.42 0.77 1.18
N TYR A 107 4.83 -0.36 0.63
CA TYR A 107 4.29 -1.67 0.98
C TYR A 107 5.24 -2.45 1.89
N HIS A 108 4.68 -3.04 2.95
CA HIS A 108 5.33 -4.08 3.74
C HIS A 108 4.38 -5.28 3.87
N GLY A 109 4.91 -6.50 3.75
CA GLY A 109 4.15 -7.73 3.85
C GLY A 109 4.84 -8.86 3.09
N SER A 110 4.02 -9.75 2.52
CA SER A 110 4.52 -10.90 1.76
C SER A 110 5.38 -10.48 0.57
N ARG A 111 6.53 -11.16 0.38
CA ARG A 111 7.33 -11.02 -0.85
C ARG A 111 6.62 -11.55 -2.11
N ASP A 112 5.51 -12.28 -1.96
CA ASP A 112 4.68 -12.67 -3.10
C ASP A 112 4.02 -11.47 -3.78
N VAL A 113 4.02 -10.28 -3.16
CA VAL A 113 3.65 -9.02 -3.79
C VAL A 113 4.38 -8.80 -5.12
N PHE A 114 5.64 -9.22 -5.24
CA PHE A 114 6.44 -9.07 -6.47
C PHE A 114 5.99 -9.98 -7.61
N LYS A 115 5.17 -11.01 -7.33
CA LYS A 115 4.58 -11.85 -8.36
C LYS A 115 3.36 -11.20 -9.01
N VAL A 116 2.72 -10.26 -8.30
CA VAL A 116 1.50 -9.58 -8.73
C VAL A 116 1.80 -8.16 -9.21
N PHE A 117 2.57 -7.40 -8.43
CA PHE A 117 2.87 -6.00 -8.70
C PHE A 117 4.32 -5.81 -9.15
N ASN A 118 4.54 -4.92 -10.09
CA ASN A 118 5.85 -4.56 -10.60
C ASN A 118 6.67 -3.91 -9.48
N ARG A 119 7.83 -4.48 -9.14
CA ARG A 119 8.74 -3.96 -8.11
C ARG A 119 9.19 -2.52 -8.35
N ARG A 120 9.12 -2.02 -9.59
CA ARG A 120 9.47 -0.64 -9.95
C ARG A 120 8.34 0.36 -9.74
N ALA A 121 7.11 -0.08 -9.47
CA ALA A 121 5.94 0.78 -9.34
C ALA A 121 5.61 1.17 -7.89
N PHE A 122 6.32 0.63 -6.90
CA PHE A 122 6.08 0.89 -5.49
C PHE A 122 7.37 0.80 -4.68
N VAL A 123 7.34 1.36 -3.47
CA VAL A 123 8.44 1.25 -2.51
C VAL A 123 8.20 0.03 -1.62
N PHE A 124 9.12 -0.92 -1.61
CA PHE A 124 9.09 -2.04 -0.67
C PHE A 124 9.79 -1.65 0.64
N TRP A 125 9.08 -1.79 1.75
CA TRP A 125 9.58 -1.53 3.09
C TRP A 125 10.02 -2.84 3.75
N ASP A 126 11.31 -2.97 3.99
CA ASP A 126 11.91 -4.08 4.74
C ASP A 126 12.24 -3.60 6.16
N HIS A 127 11.73 -4.26 7.20
CA HIS A 127 11.98 -3.84 8.58
C HIS A 127 13.42 -4.08 9.03
N ASP A 128 14.12 -5.02 8.38
CA ASP A 128 15.52 -5.30 8.68
C ASP A 128 16.46 -4.29 7.97
N LYS A 129 15.95 -3.58 6.95
CA LYS A 129 16.69 -2.62 6.12
C LYS A 129 15.83 -1.42 5.69
N PRO A 130 15.25 -0.67 6.64
CA PRO A 130 14.35 0.44 6.32
C PRO A 130 15.05 1.57 5.56
N GLU A 131 16.38 1.69 5.66
CA GLU A 131 17.20 2.73 5.04
C GLU A 131 17.09 2.72 3.52
N GLU A 132 16.93 1.54 2.89
CA GLU A 132 16.73 1.43 1.44
C GLU A 132 15.42 2.10 1.01
N ALA A 133 14.35 1.86 1.77
CA ALA A 133 13.05 2.47 1.52
C ALA A 133 13.08 3.98 1.80
N LEU A 134 13.68 4.39 2.92
CA LEU A 134 13.83 5.80 3.27
C LEU A 134 14.60 6.59 2.21
N SER A 135 15.75 6.06 1.75
CA SER A 135 16.56 6.71 0.72
C SER A 135 15.80 6.84 -0.61
N LEU A 136 15.03 5.82 -0.99
CA LEU A 136 14.21 5.86 -2.19
C LEU A 136 13.06 6.88 -2.05
N ILE A 137 12.38 6.91 -0.91
CA ILE A 137 11.32 7.89 -0.62
C ILE A 137 11.89 9.31 -0.67
N THR A 138 13.07 9.55 -0.10
CA THR A 138 13.74 10.86 -0.20
C THR A 138 13.99 11.25 -1.65
N LYS A 139 14.56 10.35 -2.45
CA LYS A 139 14.77 10.62 -3.88
C LYS A 139 13.47 10.97 -4.58
N LEU A 140 12.42 10.16 -4.41
CA LEU A 140 11.13 10.39 -5.04
C LEU A 140 10.46 11.67 -4.52
N GLN A 141 10.68 12.03 -3.25
CA GLN A 141 10.09 13.22 -2.67
C GLN A 141 10.76 14.50 -3.21
N GLU A 142 12.09 14.49 -3.36
CA GLU A 142 12.91 15.64 -3.76
C GLU A 142 13.11 15.75 -5.29
N ASP A 143 12.96 14.65 -6.04
CA ASP A 143 13.10 14.61 -7.50
C ASP A 143 11.77 14.23 -8.16
N GLU A 144 11.12 15.24 -8.75
CA GLU A 144 9.84 15.08 -9.43
C GLU A 144 9.92 14.22 -10.70
N ALA A 145 11.07 14.19 -11.39
CA ALA A 145 11.24 13.31 -12.54
C ALA A 145 11.32 11.84 -12.10
N ALA A 146 12.05 11.56 -11.03
CA ALA A 146 12.11 10.23 -10.44
C ALA A 146 10.73 9.76 -9.92
N TYR A 147 9.96 10.66 -9.30
CA TYR A 147 8.59 10.38 -8.89
C TYR A 147 7.70 10.00 -10.07
N ARG A 148 7.70 10.81 -11.13
CA ARG A 148 6.91 10.55 -12.35
C ARG A 148 7.34 9.27 -13.06
N GLU A 149 8.63 8.97 -13.07
CA GLU A 149 9.16 7.72 -13.62
C GLU A 149 8.58 6.51 -12.89
N MET A 150 8.57 6.51 -11.55
CA MET A 150 7.97 5.43 -10.76
C MET A 150 6.45 5.39 -10.92
N ALA A 151 5.77 6.53 -10.82
CA ALA A 151 4.31 6.62 -10.90
C ALA A 151 3.74 6.20 -12.26
N SER A 152 4.55 6.27 -13.33
CA SER A 152 4.17 5.83 -14.68
C SER A 152 4.53 4.37 -14.98
N GLN A 153 5.20 3.66 -14.07
CA GLN A 153 5.50 2.24 -14.27
C GLN A 153 4.22 1.41 -14.41
N PRO A 154 4.22 0.37 -15.25
CA PRO A 154 3.13 -0.60 -15.27
C PRO A 154 2.91 -1.20 -13.88
N ILE A 155 1.67 -1.23 -13.40
CA ILE A 155 1.33 -1.68 -12.05
C ILE A 155 1.55 -3.20 -11.89
N LEU A 156 1.10 -3.99 -12.86
CA LEU A 156 1.17 -5.45 -12.81
C LEU A 156 2.55 -5.95 -13.25
N ALA A 157 3.08 -6.94 -12.54
CA ALA A 157 4.43 -7.48 -12.78
C ALA A 157 4.62 -8.04 -14.21
N LYS A 158 3.56 -8.63 -14.79
CA LYS A 158 3.57 -9.20 -16.14
C LYS A 158 2.37 -8.74 -16.99
N GLY A 159 1.81 -7.57 -16.68
CA GLY A 159 0.64 -7.05 -17.39
C GLY A 159 -0.55 -8.02 -17.37
N GLN A 160 -1.14 -8.27 -18.55
CA GLN A 160 -2.28 -9.18 -18.72
C GLN A 160 -1.99 -10.61 -18.24
N GLN A 161 -0.74 -11.06 -18.30
CA GLN A 161 -0.38 -12.40 -17.82
C GLN A 161 -0.56 -12.53 -16.30
N THR A 162 -0.32 -11.47 -15.53
CA THR A 162 -0.63 -11.49 -14.09
C THR A 162 -2.13 -11.70 -13.85
N LEU A 163 -2.98 -11.10 -14.69
CA LEU A 163 -4.43 -11.30 -14.60
C LEU A 163 -4.81 -12.75 -14.92
N ALA A 164 -4.23 -13.34 -15.95
CA ALA A 164 -4.44 -14.74 -16.30
C ALA A 164 -3.97 -15.70 -15.18
N ASP A 165 -2.77 -15.47 -14.65
CA ASP A 165 -2.12 -16.32 -13.65
C ASP A 165 -2.86 -16.32 -12.31
N TYR A 166 -3.47 -15.20 -11.91
CA TYR A 166 -4.05 -15.04 -10.57
C TYR A 166 -5.57 -14.94 -10.55
N PHE A 167 -6.18 -14.33 -11.57
CA PHE A 167 -7.58 -13.90 -11.53
C PHE A 167 -8.48 -14.53 -12.61
N SER A 168 -7.94 -15.33 -13.55
CA SER A 168 -8.76 -16.01 -14.56
C SER A 168 -9.72 -17.04 -13.95
N LEU A 169 -11.00 -16.94 -14.30
CA LEU A 169 -12.05 -17.91 -13.92
C LEU A 169 -12.43 -18.84 -15.08
N SER A 170 -12.25 -18.43 -16.34
CA SER A 170 -12.46 -19.30 -17.52
C SER A 170 -11.21 -20.14 -17.79
N ASP A 171 -11.38 -21.34 -18.34
CA ASP A 171 -10.24 -22.14 -18.81
C ASP A 171 -9.62 -21.52 -20.08
N ASP A 172 -10.39 -20.71 -20.82
CA ASP A 172 -9.95 -20.02 -22.05
C ASP A 172 -9.09 -18.77 -21.79
N VAL A 173 -9.13 -18.23 -20.56
CA VAL A 173 -8.41 -17.01 -20.16
C VAL A 173 -7.16 -17.34 -19.32
N GLY A 174 -7.03 -18.59 -18.85
CA GLY A 174 -5.86 -19.07 -18.10
C GLY A 174 -6.19 -19.90 -16.84
N GLY A 175 -5.17 -20.48 -16.20
CA GLY A 175 -5.28 -21.39 -15.06
C GLY A 175 -5.39 -20.76 -13.67
N GLY A 176 -5.93 -19.54 -13.57
CA GLY A 176 -5.86 -18.61 -12.43
C GLY A 176 -5.81 -19.23 -11.01
N LEU A 177 -4.90 -18.73 -10.16
CA LEU A 177 -4.73 -19.19 -8.79
C LEU A 177 -6.02 -19.08 -7.95
N LEU A 178 -6.79 -18.00 -8.12
CA LEU A 178 -8.06 -17.80 -7.43
C LEU A 178 -9.07 -18.90 -7.79
N LYS A 179 -9.21 -19.21 -9.09
CA LYS A 179 -10.07 -20.27 -9.61
C LYS A 179 -9.70 -21.62 -9.02
N LYS A 180 -8.40 -21.95 -8.96
CA LYS A 180 -7.91 -23.19 -8.35
C LYS A 180 -8.31 -23.27 -6.87
N LYS A 181 -8.04 -22.21 -6.08
CA LYS A 181 -8.43 -22.17 -4.66
C LYS A 181 -9.94 -22.28 -4.44
N ILE A 182 -10.76 -21.63 -5.28
CA ILE A 182 -12.23 -21.74 -5.21
C ILE A 182 -12.65 -23.20 -5.46
N ARG A 183 -12.15 -23.82 -6.55
CA ARG A 183 -12.45 -25.22 -6.89
C ARG A 183 -12.07 -26.17 -5.76
N ASP A 184 -10.86 -26.04 -5.21
CA ASP A 184 -10.37 -26.90 -4.13
C ASP A 184 -11.23 -26.75 -2.86
N THR A 185 -11.58 -25.52 -2.49
CA THR A 185 -12.41 -25.26 -1.29
C THR A 185 -13.83 -25.80 -1.45
N LEU A 186 -14.45 -25.63 -2.62
CA LEU A 186 -15.80 -26.12 -2.88
C LEU A 186 -15.84 -27.65 -2.99
N ARG A 187 -14.80 -28.28 -3.56
CA ARG A 187 -14.67 -29.74 -3.61
C ARG A 187 -14.56 -30.37 -2.22
N VAL A 188 -13.79 -29.76 -1.31
CA VAL A 188 -13.68 -30.24 0.08
C VAL A 188 -15.02 -30.17 0.80
N ARG A 189 -15.86 -29.17 0.54
CA ARG A 189 -17.21 -29.09 1.13
C ARG A 189 -18.20 -30.12 0.58
N ALA A 190 -18.00 -30.61 -0.64
CA ALA A 190 -18.84 -31.66 -1.23
C ALA A 190 -18.44 -33.09 -0.77
N GLY A 191 -17.29 -33.24 -0.09
CA GLY A 191 -16.76 -34.53 0.38
C GLY A 191 -16.94 -34.78 1.89
N VAL A 192 -17.81 -34.04 2.56
CA VAL A 192 -18.23 -34.33 3.94
C VAL A 192 -19.63 -34.95 3.90
N THR A 193 -19.67 -36.27 3.76
CA THR A 193 -20.79 -37.16 4.13
C THR A 193 -20.23 -38.29 4.96
#